data_AF-A0A258EKB8-F1
#
_entry.id   AF-A0A258EKB8-F1
#
_cell.length_a   1.000
_cell.length_b   1.000
_cell.length_c   1.000
_cell.angle_alpha   90.00
_cell.angle_beta   90.00
_cell.angle_gamma   90.00
#
_symmetry.space_group_name_H-M   'P 1'
#
loop_
_entity.id
_entity.type
_entity.pdbx_description
1 polymer ?
#
loop_
_entity_poly.entity_id
_entity_poly.type
_entity_poly.pdbx_seq_one_letter_code
_entity_poly.pdbx_strand_id
1 'polypeptide(L)'
;YIEGNRDHPVNKGVLCAKGASGIMQVTAPSRLKAPLRRVGPRGSGAFEVISWDEALATAVAWMKPLRETAPEKLAFFTGRDQSQSLTGWWAQMFGTPNYAAHGGFCSVNMAAGGIYTIGGAFWEFGQPDWDRTKLFVMFGVAEDHDSNPIKIGLGKLKARGARVISVNPIRTGYSAVADDWIGITPGTDGLLILSLIHCLLEAGKIDLDYLAQWTNAPLLVNGTEGAERGLFVRNAESQPFVIDRRSGHPAPWDGKGVEPDLGAEWQGNRTVFRHMVEEYLKPDHAPEAVAERCGVTATRIRQLAAELAQVAFEQAITLDRPWTDFRGNAHKDMPGRPVSFHAMRGISAHSNGFQTARALHLLQILLGAVETPGGYRLKPPYPKPVEAHPTPH
;
A
#
# COMPACT_ATOMS: atom_id res chain seq x y z
N TYR A 1 -32.63 -10.61 -14.74
CA TYR A 1 -31.21 -10.94 -15.01
C TYR A 1 -30.35 -9.79 -14.49
N ILE A 2 -29.07 -10.01 -14.22
CA ILE A 2 -28.11 -8.95 -13.88
C ILE A 2 -27.03 -9.00 -14.94
N GLU A 3 -26.65 -7.84 -15.46
CA GLU A 3 -25.53 -7.70 -16.40
C GLU A 3 -24.68 -6.49 -16.03
N GLY A 4 -23.46 -6.43 -16.58
CA GLY A 4 -22.56 -5.33 -16.34
C GLY A 4 -22.91 -4.11 -17.18
N ASN A 5 -22.86 -2.92 -16.57
CA ASN A 5 -23.02 -1.67 -17.31
C ASN A 5 -21.81 -1.44 -18.24
N ARG A 6 -22.04 -1.47 -19.55
CA ARG A 6 -21.02 -1.29 -20.60
C ARG A 6 -20.37 0.10 -20.58
N ASP A 7 -21.13 1.11 -20.15
CA ASP A 7 -20.66 2.49 -20.07
C ASP A 7 -19.85 2.76 -18.79
N HIS A 8 -19.83 1.83 -17.84
CA HIS A 8 -19.11 2.01 -16.59
C HIS A 8 -17.61 2.20 -16.85
N PRO A 9 -16.98 3.28 -16.35
CA PRO A 9 -15.66 3.71 -16.79
C PRO A 9 -14.53 2.72 -16.44
N VAL A 10 -14.73 1.90 -15.41
CA VAL A 10 -13.70 1.04 -14.84
C VAL A 10 -13.70 -0.37 -15.46
N ASN A 11 -14.85 -1.05 -15.44
CA ASN A 11 -14.94 -2.45 -15.87
C ASN A 11 -15.60 -2.62 -17.25
N LYS A 12 -16.17 -1.57 -17.86
CA LYS A 12 -16.73 -1.60 -19.22
C LYS A 12 -17.67 -2.79 -19.47
N GLY A 13 -18.54 -3.07 -18.49
CA GLY A 13 -19.49 -4.18 -18.53
C GLY A 13 -18.95 -5.55 -18.12
N VAL A 14 -17.64 -5.70 -17.87
CA VAL A 14 -17.05 -6.98 -17.48
C VAL A 14 -17.36 -7.30 -16.01
N LEU A 15 -18.04 -8.43 -15.78
CA LEU A 15 -18.32 -8.97 -14.45
C LEU A 15 -17.51 -10.25 -14.19
N CYS A 16 -17.09 -10.45 -12.95
CA CYS A 16 -16.54 -11.74 -12.53
C CYS A 16 -17.70 -12.70 -12.24
N ALA A 17 -17.40 -13.99 -12.05
CA ALA A 17 -18.40 -14.99 -11.69
C ALA A 17 -19.28 -14.54 -10.51
N LYS A 18 -18.69 -13.93 -9.46
CA LYS A 18 -19.42 -13.41 -8.29
C LYS A 18 -20.42 -12.30 -8.66
N GLY A 19 -20.02 -11.38 -9.54
CA GLY A 19 -20.88 -10.28 -9.99
C GLY A 19 -22.01 -10.77 -10.90
N ALA A 20 -21.68 -11.67 -11.84
CA ALA A 20 -22.64 -12.26 -12.76
C ALA A 20 -23.68 -13.13 -12.02
N SER A 21 -23.29 -13.79 -10.93
CA SER A 21 -24.19 -14.57 -10.08
C SER A 21 -24.99 -13.73 -9.08
N GLY A 22 -24.94 -12.39 -9.13
CA GLY A 22 -25.57 -11.53 -8.12
C GLY A 22 -27.07 -11.81 -7.90
N ILE A 23 -27.79 -12.22 -8.96
CA ILE A 23 -29.23 -12.54 -8.87
C ILE A 23 -29.49 -13.73 -7.94
N MET A 24 -28.52 -14.66 -7.83
CA MET A 24 -28.63 -15.84 -6.97
C MET A 24 -28.70 -15.47 -5.50
N GLN A 25 -28.15 -14.32 -5.07
CA GLN A 25 -28.30 -13.85 -3.69
C GLN A 25 -29.75 -13.42 -3.40
N VAL A 26 -30.42 -12.80 -4.38
CA VAL A 26 -31.80 -12.31 -4.25
C VAL A 26 -32.79 -13.47 -4.22
N THR A 27 -32.55 -14.50 -5.03
CA THR A 27 -33.41 -15.68 -5.18
C THR A 27 -32.98 -16.86 -4.29
N ALA A 28 -31.94 -16.70 -3.47
CA ALA A 28 -31.43 -17.77 -2.62
C ALA A 28 -32.52 -18.30 -1.67
N PRO A 29 -32.71 -19.63 -1.57
CA PRO A 29 -33.62 -20.22 -0.57
C PRO A 29 -33.24 -19.85 0.87
N SER A 30 -31.94 -19.62 1.13
CA SER A 30 -31.40 -19.22 2.42
C SER A 30 -31.57 -17.74 2.75
N ARG A 31 -32.12 -16.91 1.85
CA ARG A 31 -32.32 -15.49 2.10
C ARG A 31 -33.34 -15.28 3.22
N LEU A 32 -32.94 -14.56 4.27
CA LEU A 32 -33.82 -14.15 5.35
C LEU A 32 -34.90 -13.19 4.83
N LYS A 33 -36.17 -13.49 5.12
CA LYS A 33 -37.34 -12.71 4.65
C LYS A 33 -38.00 -11.89 5.75
N ALA A 34 -37.73 -12.21 7.01
CA ALA A 34 -38.27 -11.55 8.19
C ALA A 34 -37.28 -11.70 9.36
N PRO A 35 -37.39 -10.88 10.41
CA PRO A 35 -36.67 -11.10 11.66
C PRO A 35 -37.00 -12.46 12.28
N LEU A 36 -35.98 -13.10 12.85
CA LEU A 36 -36.08 -14.44 13.45
C LEU A 36 -35.60 -14.40 14.90
N ARG A 37 -36.40 -14.92 15.83
CA ARG A 37 -36.03 -15.09 17.23
C ARG A 37 -35.62 -16.53 17.48
N ARG A 38 -34.46 -16.73 18.09
CA ARG A 38 -33.96 -18.07 18.44
C ARG A 38 -34.77 -18.64 19.60
N VAL A 39 -35.35 -19.83 19.43
CA VAL A 39 -36.17 -20.52 20.44
C VAL A 39 -35.52 -21.79 21.00
N GLY A 40 -34.43 -22.26 20.38
CA GLY A 40 -33.64 -23.40 20.87
C GLY A 40 -32.19 -23.03 21.24
N PRO A 41 -31.33 -24.01 21.60
CA PRO A 41 -29.91 -23.78 21.86
C PRO A 41 -29.19 -23.08 20.70
N ARG A 42 -28.13 -22.32 20.96
CA ARG A 42 -27.32 -21.69 19.89
C ARG A 42 -26.76 -22.79 18.97
N GLY A 43 -26.86 -22.59 17.66
CA GLY A 43 -26.46 -23.58 16.64
C GLY A 43 -27.54 -24.59 16.26
N SER A 44 -28.68 -24.67 16.97
CA SER A 44 -29.74 -25.65 16.68
C SER A 44 -30.55 -25.36 15.41
N GLY A 45 -30.50 -24.15 14.88
CA GLY A 45 -31.36 -23.73 13.76
C GLY A 45 -32.82 -23.50 14.14
N ALA A 46 -33.20 -23.60 15.43
CA ALA A 46 -34.56 -23.40 15.88
C ALA A 46 -34.89 -21.91 16.07
N PHE A 47 -35.72 -21.38 15.18
CA PHE A 47 -36.18 -20.00 15.16
C PHE A 47 -37.69 -19.90 14.94
N GLU A 48 -38.29 -18.85 15.47
CA GLU A 48 -39.64 -18.41 15.12
C GLU A 48 -39.58 -17.02 14.44
N VAL A 49 -40.55 -16.75 13.58
CA VAL A 49 -40.67 -15.44 12.92
C VAL A 49 -41.29 -14.45 13.89
N ILE A 50 -40.69 -13.26 14.00
CA ILE A 50 -41.23 -12.14 14.79
C ILE A 50 -41.38 -10.89 13.92
N SER A 51 -42.17 -9.92 14.38
CA SER A 51 -42.31 -8.64 13.69
C SER A 51 -41.04 -7.78 13.80
N TRP A 52 -40.90 -6.78 12.91
CA TRP A 52 -39.83 -5.79 13.02
C TRP A 52 -39.92 -4.97 14.31
N ASP A 53 -41.13 -4.60 14.72
CA ASP A 53 -41.35 -3.85 15.97
C ASP A 53 -40.88 -4.66 17.18
N GLU A 54 -41.19 -5.95 17.24
CA GLU A 54 -40.75 -6.84 18.31
C GLU A 54 -39.22 -7.02 18.30
N ALA A 55 -38.62 -7.20 17.12
CA ALA A 55 -37.18 -7.34 16.98
C ALA A 55 -36.42 -6.10 17.45
N LEU A 56 -36.88 -4.91 17.03
CA LEU A 56 -36.29 -3.63 17.41
C LEU A 56 -36.52 -3.31 18.89
N ALA A 57 -37.72 -3.56 19.42
CA ALA A 57 -37.99 -3.39 20.85
C ALA A 57 -37.10 -4.30 21.70
N THR A 58 -36.90 -5.55 21.27
CA THR A 58 -36.00 -6.49 21.93
C THR A 58 -34.55 -5.99 21.93
N ALA A 59 -34.06 -5.53 20.77
CA ALA A 59 -32.71 -4.97 20.67
C ALA A 59 -32.53 -3.74 21.57
N VAL A 60 -33.49 -2.80 21.56
CA VAL A 60 -33.47 -1.62 22.43
C VAL A 60 -33.47 -2.01 23.91
N ALA A 61 -34.31 -2.96 24.33
CA ALA A 61 -34.37 -3.41 25.71
C ALA A 61 -33.03 -3.99 26.20
N TRP A 62 -32.31 -4.73 25.35
CA TRP A 62 -30.98 -5.25 25.68
C TRP A 62 -29.90 -4.16 25.69
N MET A 63 -29.97 -3.24 24.75
CA MET A 63 -28.88 -2.31 24.47
C MET A 63 -28.96 -1.01 25.26
N LYS A 64 -30.17 -0.55 25.64
CA LYS A 64 -30.37 0.71 26.37
C LYS A 64 -29.61 0.74 27.72
N PRO A 65 -29.68 -0.29 28.59
CA PRO A 65 -28.92 -0.27 29.84
C PRO A 65 -27.41 -0.21 29.63
N LEU A 66 -26.90 -0.91 28.60
CA LEU A 66 -25.48 -0.87 28.24
C LEU A 66 -25.09 0.55 27.80
N ARG A 67 -25.88 1.17 26.92
CA ARG A 67 -25.64 2.54 26.47
C ARG A 67 -25.56 3.54 27.63
N GLU A 68 -26.45 3.40 28.62
CA GLU A 68 -26.57 4.34 29.73
C GLU A 68 -25.48 4.14 30.81
N THR A 69 -24.94 2.94 30.96
CA THR A 69 -24.09 2.60 32.13
C THR A 69 -22.70 2.08 31.78
N ALA A 70 -22.54 1.43 30.63
CA ALA A 70 -21.29 0.76 30.25
C ALA A 70 -21.25 0.50 28.72
N PRO A 71 -21.28 1.56 27.89
CA PRO A 71 -21.36 1.41 26.44
C PRO A 71 -20.14 0.67 25.87
N GLU A 72 -19.00 0.73 26.57
CA GLU A 72 -17.77 0.01 26.22
C GLU A 72 -17.90 -1.52 26.26
N LYS A 73 -18.91 -2.06 26.97
CA LYS A 73 -19.15 -3.51 26.99
C LYS A 73 -19.75 -4.06 25.70
N LEU A 74 -20.23 -3.19 24.79
CA LEU A 74 -20.71 -3.61 23.48
C LEU A 74 -19.53 -3.74 22.51
N ALA A 75 -19.29 -4.92 21.98
CA ALA A 75 -18.44 -5.10 20.80
C ALA A 75 -19.30 -5.13 19.53
N PHE A 76 -19.01 -4.26 18.56
CA PHE A 76 -19.75 -4.15 17.31
C PHE A 76 -18.84 -4.48 16.12
N PHE A 77 -19.02 -5.66 15.55
CA PHE A 77 -18.24 -6.14 14.40
C PHE A 77 -19.09 -6.18 13.15
N THR A 78 -18.64 -5.49 12.10
CA THR A 78 -19.29 -5.51 10.79
C THR A 78 -18.49 -6.34 9.79
N GLY A 79 -19.20 -6.99 8.87
CA GLY A 79 -18.60 -7.65 7.72
C GLY A 79 -18.05 -6.63 6.72
N ARG A 80 -17.84 -7.07 5.48
CA ARG A 80 -17.55 -6.14 4.38
C ARG A 80 -18.85 -5.51 3.88
N ASP A 81 -19.43 -4.61 4.67
CA ASP A 81 -20.49 -3.73 4.20
C ASP A 81 -19.90 -2.49 3.52
N GLN A 82 -20.62 -1.90 2.57
CA GLN A 82 -20.26 -0.62 1.94
C GLN A 82 -20.76 0.56 2.77
N SER A 83 -21.15 0.32 4.03
CA SER A 83 -21.84 1.26 4.90
C SER A 83 -21.03 1.57 6.16
N GLN A 84 -19.71 1.37 6.13
CA GLN A 84 -18.81 1.57 7.27
C GLN A 84 -18.91 2.95 7.90
N SER A 85 -19.24 3.98 7.10
CA SER A 85 -19.50 5.33 7.60
C SER A 85 -20.73 5.38 8.50
N LEU A 86 -21.82 4.71 8.12
CA LEU A 86 -23.06 4.63 8.89
C LEU A 86 -22.89 3.76 10.15
N THR A 87 -22.26 2.60 10.01
CA THR A 87 -22.07 1.66 11.13
C THR A 87 -21.05 2.19 12.14
N GLY A 88 -19.99 2.85 11.68
CA GLY A 88 -19.06 3.57 12.54
C GLY A 88 -19.71 4.76 13.26
N TRP A 89 -20.50 5.58 12.55
CA TRP A 89 -21.27 6.66 13.17
C TRP A 89 -22.24 6.14 14.23
N TRP A 90 -22.96 5.05 13.95
CA TRP A 90 -23.85 4.43 14.92
C TRP A 90 -23.11 3.97 16.18
N ALA A 91 -21.93 3.34 16.04
CA ALA A 91 -21.13 2.89 17.17
C ALA A 91 -20.66 4.07 18.05
N GLN A 92 -20.23 5.16 17.42
CA GLN A 92 -19.87 6.41 18.09
C GLN A 92 -21.06 7.01 18.85
N MET A 93 -22.25 7.05 18.22
CA MET A 93 -23.47 7.55 18.85
C MET A 93 -23.98 6.65 20.00
N PHE A 94 -23.67 5.36 19.94
CA PHE A 94 -23.88 4.42 21.04
C PHE A 94 -22.88 4.65 22.19
N GLY A 95 -21.68 5.13 21.88
CA GLY A 95 -20.61 5.39 22.85
C GLY A 95 -19.66 4.21 23.04
N THR A 96 -19.68 3.19 22.16
CA THR A 96 -18.72 2.09 22.25
C THR A 96 -17.43 2.40 21.49
N PRO A 97 -16.24 2.22 22.10
CA PRO A 97 -14.97 2.25 21.40
C PRO A 97 -14.66 0.91 20.70
N ASN A 98 -15.40 -0.16 21.02
CA ASN A 98 -15.13 -1.51 20.53
C ASN A 98 -15.85 -1.79 19.21
N TYR A 99 -15.54 -1.00 18.19
CA TYR A 99 -16.05 -1.16 16.83
C TYR A 99 -14.94 -1.57 15.86
N ALA A 100 -15.19 -2.59 15.05
CA ALA A 100 -14.26 -3.02 14.01
C ALA A 100 -14.98 -3.57 12.78
N ALA A 101 -14.33 -3.44 11.62
CA ALA A 101 -14.81 -3.93 10.34
C ALA A 101 -13.83 -4.96 9.76
N HIS A 102 -14.24 -5.59 8.65
CA HIS A 102 -13.46 -6.61 7.95
C HIS A 102 -12.01 -6.22 7.62
N GLY A 103 -11.73 -4.93 7.41
CA GLY A 103 -10.40 -4.42 7.01
C GLY A 103 -9.26 -4.85 7.94
N GLY A 104 -9.52 -4.96 9.25
CA GLY A 104 -8.54 -5.39 10.24
C GLY A 104 -7.97 -6.78 9.98
N PHE A 105 -8.73 -7.66 9.32
CA PHE A 105 -8.29 -9.01 9.00
C PHE A 105 -7.47 -9.11 7.70
N CYS A 106 -7.68 -8.20 6.75
CA CYS A 106 -7.22 -8.41 5.38
C CYS A 106 -6.27 -7.34 4.83
N SER A 107 -6.41 -6.08 5.23
CA SER A 107 -5.87 -4.98 4.42
C SER A 107 -5.17 -3.87 5.20
N VAL A 108 -5.44 -3.74 6.51
CA VAL A 108 -4.91 -2.62 7.32
C VAL A 108 -3.39 -2.50 7.26
N ASN A 109 -2.64 -3.60 7.29
CA ASN A 109 -1.17 -3.55 7.18
C ASN A 109 -0.67 -2.93 5.87
N MET A 110 -1.29 -3.29 4.73
CA MET A 110 -0.95 -2.69 3.43
C MET A 110 -1.38 -1.22 3.37
N ALA A 111 -2.57 -0.89 3.90
CA ALA A 111 -3.07 0.49 3.88
C ALA A 111 -2.17 1.39 4.72
N ALA A 112 -1.90 0.99 5.96
CA ALA A 112 -1.03 1.72 6.88
C ALA A 112 0.40 1.83 6.32
N GLY A 113 0.96 0.75 5.75
CA GLY A 113 2.28 0.80 5.12
C GLY A 113 2.37 1.83 3.99
N GLY A 114 1.34 1.91 3.15
CA GLY A 114 1.22 2.93 2.10
C GLY A 114 1.02 4.34 2.65
N ILE A 115 0.10 4.54 3.60
CA ILE A 115 -0.17 5.84 4.23
C ILE A 115 1.10 6.43 4.87
N TYR A 116 1.86 5.61 5.60
CA TYR A 116 3.08 6.05 6.29
C TYR A 116 4.28 6.29 5.36
N THR A 117 4.23 5.82 4.11
CA THR A 117 5.41 5.83 3.22
C THR A 117 5.19 6.69 1.99
N ILE A 118 4.03 6.60 1.36
CA ILE A 118 3.68 7.31 0.11
C ILE A 118 2.41 8.18 0.27
N GLY A 119 1.90 8.34 1.50
CA GLY A 119 0.79 9.25 1.79
C GLY A 119 -0.60 8.76 1.38
N GLY A 120 -0.76 7.51 0.93
CA GLY A 120 -2.05 6.92 0.55
C GLY A 120 -2.06 5.40 0.61
N ALA A 121 -3.25 4.81 0.80
CA ALA A 121 -3.41 3.36 0.77
C ALA A 121 -3.22 2.81 -0.66
N PHE A 122 -2.40 1.77 -0.78
CA PHE A 122 -1.80 1.32 -2.04
C PHE A 122 -2.75 0.74 -3.10
N TRP A 123 -3.85 0.06 -2.73
CA TRP A 123 -4.78 -0.49 -3.75
C TRP A 123 -6.07 0.33 -3.86
N GLU A 124 -6.42 1.09 -2.81
CA GLU A 124 -7.66 1.87 -2.78
C GLU A 124 -7.50 3.15 -3.60
N PHE A 125 -6.35 3.81 -3.43
CA PHE A 125 -6.12 5.14 -3.97
C PHE A 125 -5.04 5.17 -5.03
N GLY A 126 -4.58 4.04 -5.55
CA GLY A 126 -3.68 4.05 -6.70
C GLY A 126 -3.62 2.72 -7.44
N GLN A 127 -2.87 2.74 -8.53
CA GLN A 127 -2.73 1.63 -9.45
C GLN A 127 -1.50 1.81 -10.35
N PRO A 128 -0.95 0.72 -10.90
CA PRO A 128 0.02 0.79 -11.98
C PRO A 128 -0.44 1.66 -13.16
N ASP A 129 0.50 2.36 -13.80
CA ASP A 129 0.28 2.96 -15.11
C ASP A 129 0.26 1.87 -16.20
N TRP A 130 -0.90 1.24 -16.36
CA TRP A 130 -1.14 0.17 -17.34
C TRP A 130 -0.78 0.55 -18.78
N ASP A 131 -0.72 1.85 -19.09
CA ASP A 131 -0.44 2.35 -20.43
C ASP A 131 1.04 2.69 -20.65
N ARG A 132 1.91 2.59 -19.63
CA ARG A 132 3.35 2.94 -19.77
C ARG A 132 4.32 2.01 -19.04
N THR A 133 3.85 1.22 -18.08
CA THR A 133 4.68 0.21 -17.43
C THR A 133 5.29 -0.75 -18.46
N LYS A 134 6.60 -1.01 -18.35
CA LYS A 134 7.36 -2.00 -19.13
C LYS A 134 7.68 -3.25 -18.30
N LEU A 135 7.87 -3.10 -16.99
CA LEU A 135 8.02 -4.22 -16.05
C LEU A 135 7.02 -4.09 -14.90
N PHE A 136 6.18 -5.10 -14.74
CA PHE A 136 5.20 -5.19 -13.68
C PHE A 136 5.52 -6.33 -12.72
N VAL A 137 5.68 -6.04 -11.43
CA VAL A 137 6.01 -7.05 -10.42
C VAL A 137 4.88 -7.17 -9.40
N MET A 138 4.30 -8.37 -9.29
CA MET A 138 3.25 -8.68 -8.33
C MET A 138 3.80 -9.45 -7.14
N PHE A 139 3.47 -9.02 -5.92
CA PHE A 139 3.83 -9.68 -4.67
C PHE A 139 2.60 -10.13 -3.89
N GLY A 140 2.45 -11.44 -3.64
CA GLY A 140 1.39 -11.93 -2.75
C GLY A 140 -0.04 -11.67 -3.23
N VAL A 141 -0.27 -11.66 -4.55
CA VAL A 141 -1.57 -11.36 -5.18
C VAL A 141 -2.22 -12.65 -5.65
N ALA A 142 -3.44 -12.92 -5.16
CA ALA A 142 -4.28 -14.05 -5.59
C ALA A 142 -5.35 -13.60 -6.61
N GLU A 143 -5.72 -14.50 -7.51
CA GLU A 143 -6.62 -14.26 -8.66
C GLU A 143 -8.08 -13.95 -8.31
N ASP A 144 -8.50 -14.31 -7.09
CA ASP A 144 -9.85 -14.12 -6.59
C ASP A 144 -10.00 -12.86 -5.73
N HIS A 145 -8.86 -12.31 -5.28
CA HIS A 145 -8.78 -11.27 -4.27
C HIS A 145 -8.79 -9.86 -4.87
N ASP A 146 -8.18 -9.67 -6.04
CA ASP A 146 -8.26 -8.40 -6.76
C ASP A 146 -9.37 -8.39 -7.82
N SER A 147 -9.95 -7.21 -8.00
CA SER A 147 -11.10 -6.92 -8.84
C SER A 147 -10.80 -7.06 -10.34
N ASN A 148 -11.83 -7.14 -11.19
CA ASN A 148 -11.66 -7.25 -12.65
C ASN A 148 -10.70 -6.23 -13.30
N PRO A 149 -10.57 -4.98 -12.83
CA PRO A 149 -9.60 -4.01 -13.35
C PRO A 149 -8.17 -4.52 -13.49
N ILE A 150 -7.62 -5.29 -12.55
CA ILE A 150 -6.25 -5.81 -12.71
C ILE A 150 -6.16 -6.81 -13.86
N LYS A 151 -7.23 -7.56 -14.14
CA LYS A 151 -7.27 -8.50 -15.28
C LYS A 151 -7.19 -7.74 -16.61
N ILE A 152 -7.93 -6.63 -16.70
CA ILE A 152 -7.87 -5.73 -17.86
C ILE A 152 -6.48 -5.09 -17.96
N GLY A 153 -5.92 -4.64 -16.84
CA GLY A 153 -4.56 -4.09 -16.76
C GLY A 153 -3.49 -5.07 -17.23
N LEU A 154 -3.48 -6.29 -16.69
CA LEU A 154 -2.58 -7.38 -17.11
C LEU A 154 -2.76 -7.70 -18.60
N GLY A 155 -4.00 -7.76 -19.09
CA GLY A 155 -4.28 -7.93 -20.52
C GLY A 155 -3.65 -6.84 -21.37
N LYS A 156 -3.78 -5.56 -20.98
CA LYS A 156 -3.13 -4.43 -21.66
C LYS A 156 -1.61 -4.52 -21.63
N LEU A 157 -1.02 -4.89 -20.48
CA LEU A 157 0.42 -5.03 -20.35
C LEU A 157 0.95 -6.10 -21.30
N LYS A 158 0.37 -7.31 -21.24
CA LYS A 158 0.80 -8.43 -22.09
C LYS A 158 0.57 -8.16 -23.57
N ALA A 159 -0.54 -7.53 -23.95
CA ALA A 159 -0.81 -7.17 -25.35
C ALA A 159 0.23 -6.21 -25.96
N ARG A 160 0.92 -5.44 -25.12
CA ARG A 160 2.01 -4.53 -25.54
C ARG A 160 3.40 -5.12 -25.37
N GLY A 161 3.50 -6.37 -24.90
CA GLY A 161 4.77 -7.03 -24.62
C GLY A 161 5.49 -6.53 -23.35
N ALA A 162 4.77 -5.90 -22.41
CA ALA A 162 5.35 -5.58 -21.11
C ALA A 162 5.56 -6.87 -20.30
N ARG A 163 6.67 -6.92 -19.56
CA ARG A 163 7.06 -8.09 -18.77
C ARG A 163 6.33 -8.12 -17.43
N VAL A 164 5.76 -9.27 -17.08
CA VAL A 164 5.02 -9.50 -15.84
C VAL A 164 5.72 -10.57 -15.01
N ILE A 165 6.15 -10.20 -13.80
CA ILE A 165 6.76 -11.11 -12.82
C ILE A 165 5.80 -11.29 -11.64
N SER A 166 5.66 -12.52 -11.16
CA SER A 166 4.92 -12.81 -9.93
C SER A 166 5.80 -13.45 -8.87
N VAL A 167 5.80 -12.87 -7.67
CA VAL A 167 6.40 -13.42 -6.46
C VAL A 167 5.27 -13.97 -5.59
N ASN A 168 5.22 -15.30 -5.47
CA ASN A 168 4.14 -16.01 -4.78
C ASN A 168 4.62 -17.43 -4.40
N PRO A 169 4.18 -18.01 -3.27
CA PRO A 169 4.54 -19.38 -2.90
C PRO A 169 3.93 -20.45 -3.82
N ILE A 170 2.84 -20.12 -4.52
CA ILE A 170 2.14 -21.01 -5.46
C ILE A 170 1.97 -20.34 -6.82
N ARG A 171 1.99 -21.16 -7.88
CA ARG A 171 1.83 -20.71 -9.26
C ARG A 171 0.41 -20.89 -9.79
N THR A 172 -0.56 -20.23 -9.19
CA THR A 172 -1.96 -20.23 -9.64
C THR A 172 -2.38 -18.86 -10.18
N GLY A 173 -3.51 -18.80 -10.89
CA GLY A 173 -4.13 -17.52 -11.22
C GLY A 173 -3.26 -16.57 -12.04
N TYR A 174 -3.00 -15.38 -11.49
CA TYR A 174 -2.13 -14.38 -12.14
C TYR A 174 -0.67 -14.86 -12.27
N SER A 175 -0.18 -15.67 -11.33
CA SER A 175 1.16 -16.27 -11.41
C SER A 175 1.28 -17.28 -12.55
N ALA A 176 0.18 -17.91 -12.98
CA ALA A 176 0.18 -18.88 -14.07
C ALA A 176 0.32 -18.21 -15.45
N VAL A 177 -0.12 -16.95 -15.57
CA VAL A 177 -0.02 -16.15 -16.80
C VAL A 177 1.13 -15.13 -16.79
N ALA A 178 1.87 -15.05 -15.69
CA ALA A 178 3.08 -14.24 -15.58
C ALA A 178 4.17 -14.79 -16.53
N ASP A 179 5.00 -13.90 -17.06
CA ASP A 179 6.15 -14.30 -17.89
C ASP A 179 7.23 -14.98 -17.03
N ASP A 180 7.24 -14.65 -15.74
CA ASP A 180 8.15 -15.23 -14.76
C ASP A 180 7.45 -15.41 -13.41
N TRP A 181 7.80 -16.50 -12.71
CA TRP A 181 7.28 -16.80 -11.39
C TRP A 181 8.44 -17.12 -10.44
N ILE A 182 8.46 -16.40 -9.32
CA ILE A 182 9.42 -16.58 -8.24
C ILE A 182 8.67 -17.22 -7.07
N GLY A 183 8.90 -18.51 -6.88
CA GLY A 183 8.47 -19.25 -5.70
C GLY A 183 9.21 -18.73 -4.48
N ILE A 184 8.47 -18.28 -3.46
CA ILE A 184 9.04 -17.73 -2.22
C ILE A 184 8.52 -18.49 -1.01
N THR A 185 9.35 -18.63 0.03
CA THR A 185 8.92 -19.12 1.33
C THR A 185 7.88 -18.17 1.95
N PRO A 186 6.70 -18.65 2.37
CA PRO A 186 5.66 -17.78 2.93
C PRO A 186 6.16 -16.91 4.09
N GLY A 187 5.85 -15.61 4.04
CA GLY A 187 6.20 -14.65 5.10
C GLY A 187 7.63 -14.12 5.04
N THR A 188 8.36 -14.40 3.96
CA THR A 188 9.77 -13.98 3.78
C THR A 188 9.96 -12.91 2.69
N ASP A 189 8.86 -12.37 2.14
CA ASP A 189 8.86 -11.34 1.10
C ASP A 189 9.68 -10.11 1.49
N GLY A 190 9.62 -9.70 2.77
CA GLY A 190 10.43 -8.59 3.28
C GLY A 190 11.93 -8.83 3.15
N LEU A 191 12.41 -10.07 3.34
CA LEU A 191 13.83 -10.41 3.17
C LEU A 191 14.24 -10.28 1.71
N LEU A 192 13.41 -10.80 0.79
CA LEU A 192 13.66 -10.67 -0.64
C LEU A 192 13.71 -9.19 -1.04
N ILE A 193 12.73 -8.39 -0.63
CA ILE A 193 12.65 -6.97 -0.98
C ILE A 193 13.87 -6.20 -0.45
N LEU A 194 14.25 -6.38 0.82
CA LEU A 194 15.42 -5.72 1.39
C LEU A 194 16.72 -6.16 0.69
N SER A 195 16.81 -7.40 0.22
CA SER A 195 17.96 -7.87 -0.55
C SER A 195 18.01 -7.31 -1.98
N LEU A 196 16.85 -7.08 -2.61
CA LEU A 196 16.78 -6.32 -3.86
C LEU A 196 17.27 -4.88 -3.65
N ILE A 197 16.85 -4.25 -2.55
CA ILE A 197 17.32 -2.90 -2.18
C ILE A 197 18.85 -2.90 -1.98
N HIS A 198 19.40 -3.87 -1.25
CA HIS A 198 20.84 -4.04 -1.08
C HIS A 198 21.58 -4.08 -2.41
N CYS A 199 21.12 -4.93 -3.35
CA CYS A 199 21.74 -5.05 -4.67
C CYS A 199 21.67 -3.74 -5.48
N LEU A 200 20.55 -3.02 -5.41
CA LEU A 200 20.37 -1.75 -6.10
C LEU A 200 21.28 -0.65 -5.52
N LEU A 201 21.42 -0.60 -4.20
CA LEU A 201 22.33 0.31 -3.51
C LEU A 201 23.80 0.00 -3.85
N GLU A 202 24.19 -1.27 -3.77
CA GLU A 202 25.55 -1.74 -4.09
C GLU A 202 25.93 -1.39 -5.54
N ALA A 203 25.00 -1.53 -6.48
CA ALA A 203 25.21 -1.21 -7.88
C ALA A 203 25.09 0.29 -8.22
N GLY A 204 24.73 1.15 -7.25
CA GLY A 204 24.43 2.57 -7.50
C GLY A 204 23.24 2.79 -8.45
N LYS A 205 22.32 1.81 -8.53
CA LYS A 205 21.14 1.84 -9.39
C LYS A 205 19.90 2.27 -8.61
N ILE A 206 19.94 3.50 -8.12
CA ILE A 206 18.83 4.19 -7.43
C ILE A 206 18.65 5.60 -8.00
N ASP A 207 17.45 6.15 -7.91
CA ASP A 207 17.13 7.47 -8.43
C ASP A 207 17.46 8.58 -7.43
N LEU A 208 18.72 9.01 -7.41
CA LEU A 208 19.21 10.04 -6.48
C LEU A 208 18.48 11.38 -6.63
N ASP A 209 18.16 11.80 -7.86
CA ASP A 209 17.46 13.05 -8.11
C ASP A 209 16.02 12.97 -7.57
N TYR A 210 15.32 11.86 -7.81
CA TYR A 210 13.98 11.64 -7.26
C TYR A 210 14.01 11.64 -5.71
N LEU A 211 14.98 10.94 -5.11
CA LEU A 211 15.12 10.85 -3.66
C LEU A 211 15.39 12.23 -3.05
N ALA A 212 16.32 13.00 -3.62
CA ALA A 212 16.67 14.34 -3.14
C ALA A 212 15.49 15.31 -3.23
N GLN A 213 14.73 15.25 -4.33
CA GLN A 213 13.73 16.26 -4.62
C GLN A 213 12.36 15.96 -4.00
N TRP A 214 11.92 14.70 -4.01
CA TRP A 214 10.51 14.35 -3.81
C TRP A 214 10.24 13.49 -2.57
N THR A 215 11.25 13.29 -1.73
CA THR A 215 11.14 12.45 -0.53
C THR A 215 11.72 13.14 0.70
N ASN A 216 11.62 12.48 1.84
CA ASN A 216 12.27 12.91 3.08
C ASN A 216 13.73 12.43 3.22
N ALA A 217 14.29 11.77 2.19
CA ALA A 217 15.67 11.29 2.18
C ALA A 217 16.73 12.36 2.54
N PRO A 218 16.60 13.66 2.17
CA PRO A 218 17.57 14.69 2.56
C PRO A 218 17.34 15.30 3.95
N LEU A 219 16.26 14.94 4.67
CA LEU A 219 16.04 15.45 6.03
C LEU A 219 17.09 14.88 6.99
N LEU A 220 17.51 15.69 7.95
CA LEU A 220 18.47 15.29 8.99
C LEU A 220 17.77 14.51 10.11
N VAL A 221 18.42 13.47 10.61
CA VAL A 221 17.97 12.65 11.75
C VAL A 221 18.83 12.96 12.97
N ASN A 222 18.18 13.20 14.12
CA ASN A 222 18.86 13.49 15.37
C ASN A 222 19.62 12.25 15.88
N GLY A 223 20.94 12.33 15.85
CA GLY A 223 21.84 11.27 16.33
C GLY A 223 22.22 11.36 17.80
N THR A 224 21.86 12.46 18.48
CA THR A 224 22.22 12.70 19.88
C THR A 224 21.36 11.86 20.81
N GLU A 225 21.98 11.30 21.85
CA GLU A 225 21.25 10.56 22.88
C GLU A 225 20.21 11.45 23.58
N GLY A 226 19.01 10.93 23.78
CA GLY A 226 17.90 11.67 24.38
C GLY A 226 16.55 11.25 23.84
N ALA A 227 15.48 11.93 24.29
CA ALA A 227 14.11 11.62 23.91
C ALA A 227 13.81 11.82 22.42
N GLU A 228 14.58 12.67 21.74
CA GLU A 228 14.39 13.00 20.32
C GLU A 228 15.30 12.20 19.38
N ARG A 229 16.10 11.27 19.92
CA ARG A 229 16.98 10.43 19.09
C ARG A 229 16.16 9.69 18.04
N GLY A 230 16.60 9.76 16.77
CA GLY A 230 15.93 9.12 15.65
C GLY A 230 14.74 9.91 15.08
N LEU A 231 14.40 11.08 15.62
CA LEU A 231 13.44 12.01 15.03
C LEU A 231 14.13 12.96 14.05
N PHE A 232 13.36 13.63 13.19
CA PHE A 232 13.91 14.67 12.32
C PHE A 232 14.41 15.86 13.15
N VAL A 233 15.57 16.39 12.77
CA VAL A 233 16.06 17.66 13.30
C VAL A 233 15.13 18.77 12.84
N ARG A 234 14.76 19.67 13.76
CA ARG A 234 13.85 20.79 13.51
C ARG A 234 14.52 22.13 13.80
N ASN A 235 14.10 23.18 13.10
CA ASN A 235 14.52 24.56 13.36
C ASN A 235 13.80 25.14 14.60
N ALA A 236 14.04 26.42 14.90
CA ALA A 236 13.43 27.11 16.03
C ALA A 236 11.89 27.17 15.95
N GLU A 237 11.33 27.12 14.73
CA GLU A 237 9.91 27.08 14.44
C GLU A 237 9.33 25.65 14.40
N SER A 238 10.08 24.65 14.87
CA SER A 238 9.69 23.23 14.89
C SER A 238 9.44 22.62 13.49
N GLN A 239 10.03 23.17 12.44
CA GLN A 239 9.95 22.65 11.07
C GLN A 239 11.21 21.86 10.71
N PRO A 240 11.08 20.72 9.98
CA PRO A 240 12.25 20.05 9.43
C PRO A 240 12.92 20.93 8.37
N PHE A 241 14.21 20.69 8.10
CA PHE A 241 14.97 21.40 7.07
C PHE A 241 15.95 20.46 6.36
N VAL A 242 16.51 20.94 5.25
CA VAL A 242 17.55 20.25 4.47
C VAL A 242 18.82 21.08 4.46
N ILE A 243 19.95 20.47 4.08
CA ILE A 243 21.14 21.22 3.69
C ILE A 243 21.08 21.45 2.19
N ASP A 244 21.15 22.71 1.77
CA ASP A 244 21.19 23.07 0.36
C ASP A 244 22.59 22.83 -0.21
N ARG A 245 22.69 22.01 -1.25
CA ARG A 245 23.94 21.56 -1.88
C ARG A 245 24.78 22.72 -2.41
N ARG A 246 24.13 23.83 -2.82
CA ARG A 246 24.82 24.99 -3.41
C ARG A 246 25.48 25.86 -2.36
N SER A 247 24.77 26.10 -1.25
CA SER A 247 25.26 26.96 -0.17
C SER A 247 26.01 26.20 0.93
N GLY A 248 25.78 24.90 1.08
CA GLY A 248 26.29 24.10 2.19
C GLY A 248 25.63 24.44 3.53
N HIS A 249 24.49 25.15 3.51
CA HIS A 249 23.82 25.67 4.70
C HIS A 249 22.38 25.16 4.82
N PRO A 250 21.80 25.19 6.05
CA PRO A 250 20.39 24.90 6.25
C PRO A 250 19.47 25.76 5.37
N ALA A 251 18.49 25.12 4.75
CA ALA A 251 17.46 25.77 3.94
C ALA A 251 16.08 25.11 4.18
N PRO A 252 14.97 25.86 3.99
CA PRO A 252 13.63 25.28 4.02
C PRO A 252 13.50 24.15 3.00
N TRP A 253 12.97 23.00 3.40
CA TRP A 253 12.83 21.83 2.53
C TRP A 253 11.91 22.08 1.32
N ASP A 254 11.03 23.07 1.41
CA ASP A 254 10.07 23.54 0.41
C ASP A 254 10.46 24.87 -0.25
N GLY A 255 11.64 25.40 0.07
CA GLY A 255 12.12 26.67 -0.47
C GLY A 255 12.34 26.64 -1.98
N LYS A 256 11.93 27.71 -2.68
CA LYS A 256 12.13 27.85 -4.12
C LYS A 256 13.62 27.83 -4.47
N GLY A 257 14.00 26.96 -5.41
CA GLY A 257 15.38 26.82 -5.89
C GLY A 257 16.35 26.11 -4.94
N VAL A 258 15.86 25.54 -3.83
CA VAL A 258 16.66 24.69 -2.92
C VAL A 258 17.02 23.38 -3.61
N GLU A 259 18.29 22.98 -3.52
CA GLU A 259 18.80 21.70 -4.01
C GLU A 259 19.25 20.82 -2.84
N PRO A 260 18.40 19.93 -2.31
CA PRO A 260 18.74 19.16 -1.12
C PRO A 260 19.95 18.23 -1.33
N ASP A 261 20.89 18.24 -0.39
CA ASP A 261 22.04 17.33 -0.39
C ASP A 261 21.72 16.04 0.39
N LEU A 262 21.67 14.92 -0.32
CA LEU A 262 21.47 13.59 0.26
C LEU A 262 22.65 13.12 1.12
N GLY A 263 23.86 13.61 0.86
CA GLY A 263 25.08 13.20 1.57
C GLY A 263 25.40 14.07 2.78
N ALA A 264 24.56 15.07 3.08
CA ALA A 264 24.88 16.08 4.08
C ALA A 264 25.06 15.51 5.50
N GLU A 265 25.95 16.16 6.24
CA GLU A 265 26.07 16.04 7.68
C GLU A 265 26.08 17.45 8.27
N TRP A 266 25.28 17.68 9.31
CA TRP A 266 25.15 18.98 9.94
C TRP A 266 25.09 18.84 11.45
N GLN A 267 26.06 19.45 12.15
CA GLN A 267 26.17 19.39 13.61
C GLN A 267 26.13 17.95 14.15
N GLY A 268 26.80 17.02 13.46
CA GLY A 268 26.82 15.59 13.83
C GLY A 268 25.57 14.79 13.47
N ASN A 269 24.54 15.43 12.88
CA ASN A 269 23.33 14.77 12.40
C ASN A 269 23.47 14.43 10.91
N ARG A 270 22.93 13.28 10.51
CA ARG A 270 23.06 12.73 9.16
C ARG A 270 21.70 12.64 8.48
N THR A 271 21.69 12.66 7.16
CA THR A 271 20.44 12.53 6.40
C THR A 271 19.81 11.15 6.58
N VAL A 272 18.48 11.09 6.40
CA VAL A 272 17.73 9.82 6.28
C VAL A 272 18.38 8.91 5.24
N PHE A 273 18.79 9.46 4.10
CA PHE A 273 19.47 8.72 3.05
C PHE A 273 20.73 8.02 3.54
N ARG A 274 21.60 8.72 4.29
CA ARG A 274 22.83 8.12 4.81
C ARG A 274 22.52 6.98 5.79
N HIS A 275 21.53 7.16 6.66
CA HIS A 275 21.06 6.08 7.54
C HIS A 275 20.53 4.87 6.76
N MET A 276 19.76 5.10 5.69
CA MET A 276 19.26 4.03 4.83
C MET A 276 20.39 3.27 4.12
N VAL A 277 21.37 3.99 3.55
CA VAL A 277 22.52 3.38 2.87
C VAL A 277 23.32 2.52 3.85
N GLU A 278 23.62 3.05 5.04
CA GLU A 278 24.35 2.33 6.09
C GLU A 278 23.61 1.09 6.58
N GLU A 279 22.28 1.16 6.70
CA GLU A 279 21.47 0.00 7.10
C GLU A 279 21.41 -1.06 6.01
N TYR A 280 21.00 -0.66 4.80
CA TYR A 280 20.63 -1.61 3.76
C TYR A 280 21.81 -2.15 2.94
N LEU A 281 23.01 -1.56 3.07
CA LEU A 281 24.25 -2.16 2.59
C LEU A 281 24.86 -3.19 3.55
N LYS A 282 24.28 -3.41 4.74
CA LYS A 282 24.80 -4.43 5.65
C LYS A 282 24.80 -5.82 4.99
N PRO A 283 25.81 -6.67 5.29
CA PRO A 283 25.89 -8.04 4.77
C PRO A 283 24.65 -8.90 5.06
N ASP A 284 23.89 -8.60 6.11
CA ASP A 284 22.66 -9.31 6.47
C ASP A 284 21.56 -9.22 5.39
N HIS A 285 21.66 -8.23 4.49
CA HIS A 285 20.77 -8.07 3.34
C HIS A 285 21.36 -8.60 2.03
N ALA A 286 22.61 -9.06 2.03
CA ALA A 286 23.23 -9.64 0.84
C ALA A 286 22.43 -10.87 0.38
N PRO A 287 22.29 -11.09 -0.94
CA PRO A 287 21.59 -12.24 -1.50
C PRO A 287 21.98 -13.59 -0.86
N GLU A 288 23.25 -13.78 -0.54
CA GLU A 288 23.78 -15.00 0.08
C GLU A 288 23.27 -15.20 1.51
N ALA A 289 23.04 -14.12 2.27
CA ALA A 289 22.54 -14.17 3.64
C ALA A 289 21.02 -14.43 3.71
N VAL A 290 20.27 -14.11 2.64
CA VAL A 290 18.81 -14.23 2.63
C VAL A 290 18.29 -15.44 1.83
N ALA A 291 19.09 -15.98 0.89
CA ALA A 291 18.61 -16.91 -0.13
C ALA A 291 17.94 -18.16 0.44
N GLU A 292 18.60 -18.82 1.40
CA GLU A 292 18.07 -20.03 2.05
C GLU A 292 16.74 -19.74 2.75
N ARG A 293 16.67 -18.62 3.48
CA ARG A 293 15.50 -18.26 4.29
C ARG A 293 14.29 -17.95 3.41
N CYS A 294 14.48 -17.22 2.32
CA CYS A 294 13.39 -16.85 1.42
C CYS A 294 13.09 -17.88 0.32
N GLY A 295 13.93 -18.90 0.17
CA GLY A 295 13.76 -19.93 -0.87
C GLY A 295 14.08 -19.44 -2.29
N VAL A 296 14.74 -18.28 -2.44
CA VAL A 296 15.12 -17.69 -3.73
C VAL A 296 16.65 -17.63 -3.79
N THR A 297 17.26 -18.25 -4.80
CA THR A 297 18.73 -18.30 -4.89
C THR A 297 19.36 -16.92 -4.99
N ALA A 298 20.57 -16.75 -4.46
CA ALA A 298 21.30 -15.48 -4.50
C ALA A 298 21.43 -14.94 -5.94
N THR A 299 21.76 -15.82 -6.90
CA THR A 299 21.80 -15.50 -8.33
C THR A 299 20.46 -14.96 -8.82
N ARG A 300 19.34 -15.57 -8.42
CA ARG A 300 18.01 -15.15 -8.85
C ARG A 300 17.61 -13.78 -8.28
N ILE A 301 17.99 -13.50 -7.04
CA ILE A 301 17.80 -12.18 -6.41
C ILE A 301 18.57 -11.11 -7.20
N ARG A 302 19.85 -11.37 -7.52
CA ARG A 302 20.69 -10.44 -8.31
C ARG A 302 20.12 -10.23 -9.71
N GLN A 303 19.63 -11.28 -10.37
CA GLN A 303 18.98 -11.17 -11.67
C GLN A 303 17.74 -10.28 -11.62
N LEU A 304 16.88 -10.45 -10.61
CA LEU A 304 15.70 -9.60 -10.45
C LEU A 304 16.08 -8.15 -10.16
N ALA A 305 17.07 -7.90 -9.30
CA ALA A 305 17.56 -6.56 -9.02
C ALA A 305 18.16 -5.89 -10.27
N ALA A 306 18.96 -6.63 -11.05
CA ALA A 306 19.51 -6.14 -12.31
C ALA A 306 18.43 -5.83 -13.34
N GLU A 307 17.39 -6.67 -13.44
CA GLU A 307 16.26 -6.44 -14.34
C GLU A 307 15.44 -5.20 -13.93
N LEU A 308 15.16 -5.04 -12.63
CA LEU A 308 14.53 -3.83 -12.08
C LEU A 308 15.34 -2.58 -12.44
N ALA A 309 16.66 -2.60 -12.21
CA ALA A 309 17.55 -1.50 -12.53
C ALA A 309 17.57 -1.19 -14.04
N GLN A 310 17.70 -2.23 -14.87
CA GLN A 310 17.75 -2.09 -16.32
C GLN A 310 16.47 -1.42 -16.84
N VAL A 311 15.30 -1.90 -16.44
CA VAL A 311 14.03 -1.34 -16.92
C VAL A 311 13.79 0.06 -16.35
N ALA A 312 14.11 0.31 -15.08
CA ALA A 312 13.93 1.63 -14.47
C ALA A 312 14.82 2.70 -15.13
N PHE A 313 16.11 2.41 -15.31
CA PHE A 313 17.10 3.43 -15.67
C PHE A 313 17.49 3.43 -17.15
N GLU A 314 17.60 2.26 -17.79
CA GLU A 314 18.03 2.17 -19.20
C GLU A 314 16.86 2.21 -20.17
N GLN A 315 15.66 1.89 -19.69
CA GLN A 315 14.43 1.98 -20.47
C GLN A 315 13.51 3.11 -20.00
N ALA A 316 14.07 4.10 -19.28
CA ALA A 316 13.36 5.27 -18.79
C ALA A 316 12.52 5.93 -19.89
N ILE A 317 11.40 6.52 -19.49
CA ILE A 317 10.49 7.22 -20.39
C ILE A 317 10.38 8.68 -19.98
N THR A 318 10.05 9.55 -20.92
CA THR A 318 9.82 10.97 -20.65
C THR A 318 8.52 11.38 -21.29
N LEU A 319 7.67 12.09 -20.54
CA LEU A 319 6.50 12.76 -21.12
C LEU A 319 6.85 14.21 -21.41
N ASP A 320 6.65 14.62 -22.65
CA ASP A 320 6.74 16.03 -23.07
C ASP A 320 5.52 16.80 -22.56
N ARG A 321 5.53 17.06 -21.24
CA ARG A 321 4.46 17.73 -20.50
C ARG A 321 5.11 18.65 -19.46
N PRO A 322 5.04 19.98 -19.66
CA PRO A 322 5.58 20.90 -18.69
C PRO A 322 4.72 20.86 -17.42
N TRP A 323 5.38 21.01 -16.27
CA TRP A 323 4.73 21.02 -14.97
C TRP A 323 5.49 21.93 -14.00
N THR A 324 4.85 22.24 -12.87
CA THR A 324 5.45 23.03 -11.80
C THR A 324 5.38 22.23 -10.51
N ASP A 325 6.51 22.09 -9.85
CA ASP A 325 6.59 21.35 -8.59
C ASP A 325 6.06 22.15 -7.40
N PHE A 326 6.01 21.52 -6.24
CA PHE A 326 5.52 22.15 -5.00
C PHE A 326 6.43 23.29 -4.49
N ARG A 327 7.68 23.38 -4.97
CA ARG A 327 8.62 24.48 -4.67
C ARG A 327 8.51 25.62 -5.69
N GLY A 328 7.63 25.49 -6.68
CA GLY A 328 7.43 26.48 -7.73
C GLY A 328 8.49 26.46 -8.84
N ASN A 329 9.27 25.38 -8.97
CA ASN A 329 10.20 25.24 -10.09
C ASN A 329 9.46 24.71 -11.32
N ALA A 330 9.76 25.29 -12.48
CA ALA A 330 9.20 24.85 -13.75
C ALA A 330 10.05 23.73 -14.35
N HIS A 331 9.40 22.64 -14.74
CA HIS A 331 9.98 21.50 -15.41
C HIS A 331 9.40 21.40 -16.82
N LYS A 332 10.26 21.19 -17.82
CA LYS A 332 9.83 21.12 -19.23
C LYS A 332 9.15 19.80 -19.56
N ASP A 333 9.60 18.73 -18.91
CA ASP A 333 9.17 17.36 -19.14
C ASP A 333 9.06 16.59 -17.82
N MET A 334 8.46 15.40 -17.89
CA MET A 334 8.26 14.52 -16.74
C MET A 334 9.00 13.20 -16.97
N PRO A 335 10.14 12.97 -16.29
CA PRO A 335 10.85 11.71 -16.36
C PRO A 335 10.06 10.61 -15.63
N GLY A 336 10.14 9.39 -16.14
CA GLY A 336 9.42 8.23 -15.65
C GLY A 336 10.26 6.97 -15.65
N ARG A 337 10.00 6.13 -14.66
CA ARG A 337 10.68 4.86 -14.41
C ARG A 337 9.63 3.77 -14.66
N PRO A 338 9.65 3.08 -15.81
CA PRO A 338 8.51 2.26 -16.25
C PRO A 338 8.47 0.88 -15.57
N VAL A 339 8.72 0.86 -14.27
CA VAL A 339 8.58 -0.30 -13.39
C VAL A 339 7.43 0.01 -12.44
N SER A 340 6.46 -0.89 -12.34
CA SER A 340 5.39 -0.74 -11.35
C SER A 340 5.18 -2.03 -10.59
N PHE A 341 4.64 -1.89 -9.38
CA PHE A 341 4.43 -3.00 -8.48
C PHE A 341 2.95 -3.11 -8.15
N HIS A 342 2.54 -4.31 -7.76
CA HIS A 342 1.25 -4.52 -7.12
C HIS A 342 1.37 -5.56 -6.02
N ALA A 343 0.70 -5.33 -4.91
CA ALA A 343 0.69 -6.21 -3.77
C ALA A 343 -0.65 -6.13 -3.05
N MET A 344 -0.98 -7.24 -2.40
CA MET A 344 -2.23 -7.44 -1.68
C MET A 344 -1.94 -8.17 -0.36
N ARG A 345 -3.00 -8.71 0.29
CA ARG A 345 -2.93 -9.37 1.60
C ARG A 345 -1.84 -10.44 1.76
N GLY A 346 -1.38 -11.07 0.66
CA GLY A 346 -0.43 -12.18 0.72
C GLY A 346 0.88 -11.82 1.43
N ILE A 347 1.37 -10.59 1.24
CA ILE A 347 2.60 -10.10 1.89
C ILE A 347 2.37 -9.39 3.22
N SER A 348 1.11 -9.30 3.67
CA SER A 348 0.74 -8.42 4.79
C SER A 348 -0.11 -9.07 5.87
N ALA A 349 -0.60 -10.29 5.66
CA ALA A 349 -1.45 -11.02 6.60
C ALA A 349 -0.66 -11.77 7.69
N HIS A 350 0.58 -11.33 7.97
CA HIS A 350 1.43 -11.84 9.05
C HIS A 350 1.88 -10.69 9.95
N SER A 351 2.49 -11.00 11.10
CA SER A 351 2.88 -10.02 12.13
C SER A 351 3.77 -8.88 11.61
N ASN A 352 4.71 -9.19 10.72
CA ASN A 352 5.59 -8.21 10.07
C ASN A 352 5.01 -7.54 8.82
N GLY A 353 3.73 -7.77 8.50
CA GLY A 353 3.12 -7.36 7.24
C GLY A 353 3.18 -5.85 6.97
N PHE A 354 3.07 -5.04 8.01
CA PHE A 354 3.25 -3.59 7.91
C PHE A 354 4.65 -3.21 7.40
N GLN A 355 5.69 -3.82 7.96
CA GLN A 355 7.08 -3.53 7.56
C GLN A 355 7.40 -4.10 6.16
N THR A 356 6.86 -5.27 5.82
CA THR A 356 6.97 -5.82 4.45
C THR A 356 6.35 -4.87 3.42
N ALA A 357 5.16 -4.31 3.72
CA ALA A 357 4.52 -3.32 2.86
C ALA A 357 5.37 -2.05 2.71
N ARG A 358 5.92 -1.53 3.83
CA ARG A 358 6.83 -0.37 3.80
C ARG A 358 8.09 -0.64 2.99
N ALA A 359 8.69 -1.82 3.10
CA ALA A 359 9.85 -2.21 2.32
C ALA A 359 9.53 -2.23 0.81
N LEU A 360 8.35 -2.72 0.41
CA LEU A 360 7.93 -2.70 -0.99
C LEU A 360 7.75 -1.27 -1.53
N HIS A 361 7.22 -0.36 -0.72
CA HIS A 361 7.14 1.06 -1.09
C HIS A 361 8.51 1.72 -1.14
N LEU A 362 9.41 1.37 -0.22
CA LEU A 362 10.79 1.84 -0.24
C LEU A 362 11.51 1.42 -1.53
N LEU A 363 11.34 0.16 -1.96
CA LEU A 363 11.88 -0.32 -3.24
C LEU A 363 11.37 0.52 -4.42
N GLN A 364 10.08 0.83 -4.45
CA GLN A 364 9.49 1.71 -5.48
C GLN A 364 10.07 3.11 -5.46
N ILE A 365 10.23 3.69 -4.25
CA ILE A 365 10.79 5.02 -4.04
C ILE A 365 12.25 5.09 -4.51
N LEU A 366 13.07 4.10 -4.16
CA LEU A 366 14.48 4.02 -4.58
C LEU A 366 14.63 3.93 -6.10
N LEU A 367 13.66 3.32 -6.79
CA LEU A 367 13.63 3.26 -8.25
C LEU A 367 13.06 4.52 -8.90
N GLY A 368 12.53 5.49 -8.14
CA GLY A 368 11.83 6.67 -8.69
C GLY A 368 10.48 6.33 -9.34
N ALA A 369 9.83 5.25 -8.89
CA ALA A 369 8.68 4.61 -9.55
C ALA A 369 7.32 4.91 -8.88
N VAL A 370 7.25 5.89 -7.99
CA VAL A 370 6.00 6.37 -7.37
C VAL A 370 5.62 7.71 -7.96
N GLU A 371 4.36 7.88 -8.38
CA GLU A 371 3.85 9.11 -9.00
C GLU A 371 4.62 9.58 -10.25
N THR A 372 5.29 8.65 -10.93
CA THR A 372 5.99 8.92 -12.20
C THR A 372 5.38 8.13 -13.36
N PRO A 373 5.55 8.60 -14.61
CA PRO A 373 5.07 7.89 -15.79
C PRO A 373 5.58 6.44 -15.85
N GLY A 374 4.68 5.49 -16.08
CA GLY A 374 5.02 4.07 -16.14
C GLY A 374 5.22 3.39 -14.79
N GLY A 375 5.22 4.15 -13.69
CA GLY A 375 5.28 3.65 -12.32
C GLY A 375 3.91 3.38 -11.69
N TYR A 376 3.88 3.34 -10.37
CA TYR A 376 2.65 3.30 -9.58
C TYR A 376 2.09 4.71 -9.41
N ARG A 377 0.78 4.89 -9.65
CA ARG A 377 0.12 6.20 -9.59
C ARG A 377 -1.05 6.25 -8.61
N LEU A 378 -1.07 7.25 -7.77
CA LEU A 378 -2.16 7.63 -6.90
C LEU A 378 -3.26 8.37 -7.67
N LYS A 379 -4.46 8.31 -7.11
CA LYS A 379 -5.67 8.97 -7.57
C LYS A 379 -5.89 10.19 -6.67
N PRO A 380 -6.24 11.36 -7.24
CA PRO A 380 -6.62 12.52 -6.43
C PRO A 380 -7.71 12.15 -5.42
N PRO A 381 -7.65 12.66 -4.17
CA PRO A 381 -6.77 13.72 -3.69
C PRO A 381 -5.47 13.24 -3.01
N TYR A 382 -4.98 12.04 -3.35
CA TYR A 382 -3.73 11.49 -2.80
C TYR A 382 -2.54 11.78 -3.73
N PRO A 383 -1.30 11.81 -3.22
CA PRO A 383 -0.88 11.54 -1.82
C PRO A 383 -1.27 12.66 -0.83
N LYS A 384 -1.41 12.30 0.45
CA LYS A 384 -1.57 13.24 1.56
C LYS A 384 -0.44 13.06 2.59
N PRO A 385 0.02 14.13 3.25
CA PRO A 385 0.99 14.00 4.34
C PRO A 385 0.39 13.15 5.47
N VAL A 386 1.23 12.44 6.23
CA VAL A 386 0.78 11.50 7.27
C VAL A 386 -0.09 12.20 8.33
N GLU A 387 0.23 13.46 8.63
CA GLU A 387 -0.48 14.32 9.58
C GLU A 387 -1.89 14.72 9.11
N ALA A 388 -2.18 14.61 7.81
CA ALA A 388 -3.52 14.85 7.27
C ALA A 388 -4.42 13.61 7.31
N HIS A 389 -3.91 12.45 7.76
CA HIS A 389 -4.72 11.27 8.01
C HIS A 389 -5.23 11.27 9.47
N PRO A 390 -6.39 10.67 9.76
CA PRO A 390 -6.88 10.57 11.13
C PRO A 390 -5.86 9.88 12.04
N THR A 391 -5.58 10.48 13.19
CA THR A 391 -4.80 9.81 14.23
C THR A 391 -5.59 8.63 14.78
N PRO A 392 -4.95 7.48 15.08
CA PRO A 392 -5.60 6.41 15.83
C PRO A 392 -6.23 6.98 17.11
N HIS A 393 -7.47 6.61 17.38
CA HIS A 393 -8.25 7.04 18.53
C HIS A 393 -7.87 6.27 19.79
#